data_AF-A0A6J4WUK9-F1
#
_entry.id   AF-A0A6J4WUK9-F1
#
_cell.length_a   1.000
_cell.length_b   1.000
_cell.length_c   1.000
_cell.angle_alpha   90.00
_cell.angle_beta   90.00
_cell.angle_gamma   90.00
#
_symmetry.space_group_name_H-M   'P 1'
#
loop_
_entity.id
_entity.type
_entity.pdbx_description
1 polymer ?
#
loop_
_entity_poly.entity_id
_entity_poly.type
_entity_poly.pdbx_seq_one_letter_code
_entity_poly.pdbx_strand_id
1 'polypeptide(L)'
;MTVENNQVECGIWDKAGSCQISLTLLETLPVYLHKTIPPEYMDIMGHMNIRWYFDMFAKSGRKFFTSHGLGEDYFRDGNFGVFTLKQYIQYFAEVRVGQTVAIHTRLIGRSDKRFHFMHFMINETKTRLAATFEALITHADLKMRRAATMPTHIADRFDATLADDEQLDWEAPVCGAMRL
;
A
#
# COMPACT_ATOMS: atom_id res chain seq x y z
N MET A 1 -10.91 -7.73 38.55
CA MET A 1 -10.38 -6.58 37.77
C MET A 1 -9.79 -7.15 36.51
N THR A 2 -10.57 -7.06 35.44
CA THR A 2 -10.28 -7.58 34.11
C THR A 2 -9.15 -6.78 33.49
N VAL A 3 -8.12 -7.48 33.02
CA VAL A 3 -7.09 -6.90 32.14
C VAL A 3 -7.82 -6.59 30.84
N GLU A 4 -8.06 -5.31 30.56
CA GLU A 4 -8.62 -4.85 29.30
C GLU A 4 -7.70 -5.28 28.17
N ASN A 5 -8.31 -5.97 27.22
CA ASN A 5 -7.67 -6.67 26.12
C ASN A 5 -7.26 -5.65 25.04
N ASN A 6 -6.32 -4.76 25.37
CA ASN A 6 -5.86 -3.67 24.50
C ASN A 6 -4.96 -4.16 23.33
N GLN A 7 -4.91 -5.46 23.09
CA GLN A 7 -4.10 -6.09 22.04
C GLN A 7 -4.80 -6.16 20.67
N VAL A 8 -6.12 -5.98 20.61
CA VAL A 8 -6.89 -6.18 19.37
C VAL A 8 -6.82 -4.97 18.43
N GLU A 9 -6.47 -3.79 18.92
CA GLU A 9 -6.52 -2.54 18.13
C GLU A 9 -5.17 -2.09 17.57
N CYS A 10 -4.08 -2.76 17.91
CA CYS A 10 -2.77 -2.38 17.40
C CYS A 10 -2.55 -2.90 15.98
N GLY A 11 -2.18 -2.00 15.07
CA GLY A 11 -1.81 -2.34 13.70
C GLY A 11 -0.38 -2.87 13.62
N ILE A 12 0.58 -2.12 14.17
CA ILE A 12 2.01 -2.42 14.08
C ILE A 12 2.65 -2.34 15.46
N TRP A 13 3.39 -3.39 15.79
CA TRP A 13 4.09 -3.53 17.07
C TRP A 13 5.57 -3.22 16.89
N ASP A 14 6.17 -2.54 17.85
CA ASP A 14 7.62 -2.37 17.90
C ASP A 14 8.33 -3.65 18.39
N LYS A 15 9.67 -3.63 18.42
CA LYS A 15 10.48 -4.77 18.90
C LYS A 15 10.30 -5.06 20.39
N ALA A 16 9.82 -4.10 21.18
CA ALA A 16 9.54 -4.24 22.60
C ALA A 16 8.12 -4.77 22.86
N GLY A 17 7.31 -4.99 21.81
CA GLY A 17 5.93 -5.43 21.93
C GLY A 17 4.98 -4.30 22.34
N SER A 18 5.38 -3.04 22.19
CA SER A 18 4.50 -1.88 22.37
C SER A 18 3.80 -1.53 21.05
N CYS A 19 2.62 -0.94 21.13
CA CYS A 19 1.89 -0.54 19.93
C CYS A 19 2.54 0.71 19.31
N GLN A 20 3.12 0.54 18.13
CA GLN A 20 3.74 1.62 17.37
C GLN A 20 2.69 2.41 16.57
N ILE A 21 1.74 1.72 15.94
CA ILE A 21 0.70 2.34 15.09
C ILE A 21 -0.61 1.57 15.31
N SER A 22 -1.68 2.25 15.73
CA SER A 22 -2.99 1.63 15.89
C SER A 22 -3.69 1.40 14.54
N LEU A 23 -4.66 0.47 14.51
CA LEU A 23 -5.50 0.28 13.33
C LEU A 23 -6.30 1.54 12.99
N THR A 24 -6.79 2.25 14.00
CA THR A 24 -7.57 3.48 13.81
C THR A 24 -6.79 4.54 13.05
N LEU A 25 -5.47 4.66 13.26
CA LEU A 25 -4.60 5.56 12.49
C LEU A 25 -4.41 5.08 11.05
N LEU A 26 -4.33 3.77 10.82
CA LEU A 26 -4.23 3.22 9.46
C LEU A 26 -5.56 3.38 8.70
N GLU A 27 -6.69 3.32 9.40
CA GLU A 27 -8.02 3.45 8.81
C GLU A 27 -8.35 4.88 8.36
N THR A 28 -7.62 5.90 8.83
CA THR A 28 -7.77 7.28 8.33
C THR A 28 -7.22 7.47 6.91
N LEU A 29 -6.35 6.55 6.45
CA LEU A 29 -5.76 6.62 5.13
C LEU A 29 -6.78 6.23 4.04
N PRO A 30 -6.66 6.77 2.81
CA PRO A 30 -7.56 6.41 1.72
C PRO A 30 -7.51 4.92 1.34
N VAL A 31 -8.70 4.33 1.16
CA VAL A 31 -8.87 2.94 0.70
C VAL A 31 -8.88 2.87 -0.82
N TYR A 32 -8.04 2.01 -1.38
CA TYR A 32 -7.99 1.78 -2.83
C TYR A 32 -8.51 0.41 -3.23
N LEU A 33 -8.51 -0.58 -2.35
CA LEU A 33 -9.09 -1.89 -2.64
C LEU A 33 -9.88 -2.41 -1.45
N HIS A 34 -11.05 -2.95 -1.73
CA HIS A 34 -11.86 -3.72 -0.80
C HIS A 34 -12.18 -5.07 -1.45
N LYS A 35 -12.00 -6.17 -0.71
CA LYS A 35 -12.16 -7.52 -1.26
C LYS A 35 -12.52 -8.53 -0.18
N THR A 36 -13.64 -9.22 -0.38
CA THR A 36 -13.91 -10.49 0.29
C THR A 36 -13.14 -11.61 -0.42
N ILE A 37 -12.36 -12.38 0.33
CA ILE A 37 -11.46 -13.41 -0.20
C ILE A 37 -12.29 -14.58 -0.74
N PRO A 38 -12.21 -14.85 -2.06
CA PRO A 38 -12.99 -15.89 -2.68
C PRO A 38 -12.30 -17.27 -2.55
N PRO A 39 -13.02 -18.39 -2.74
CA PRO A 39 -12.46 -19.74 -2.55
C PRO A 39 -11.20 -20.02 -3.36
N GLU A 40 -11.09 -19.49 -4.58
CA GLU A 40 -9.93 -19.68 -5.47
C GLU A 40 -8.63 -19.04 -4.94
N TYR A 41 -8.71 -18.24 -3.87
CA TYR A 41 -7.54 -17.65 -3.23
C TYR A 41 -6.88 -18.57 -2.20
N MET A 42 -7.58 -19.62 -1.77
CA MET A 42 -7.07 -20.58 -0.81
C MET A 42 -5.90 -21.39 -1.37
N ASP A 43 -4.88 -21.62 -0.54
CA ASP A 43 -3.82 -22.60 -0.79
C ASP A 43 -4.07 -23.93 -0.05
N ILE A 44 -3.15 -24.88 -0.23
CA ILE A 44 -3.22 -26.20 0.40
C ILE A 44 -3.14 -26.16 1.94
N MET A 45 -2.74 -25.04 2.53
CA MET A 45 -2.64 -24.86 3.99
C MET A 45 -3.92 -24.26 4.59
N GLY A 46 -4.92 -23.95 3.76
CA GLY A 46 -6.24 -23.49 4.22
C GLY A 46 -6.34 -21.98 4.45
N HIS A 47 -5.35 -21.20 4.01
CA HIS A 47 -5.36 -19.74 4.06
C HIS A 47 -5.08 -19.14 2.67
N MET A 48 -5.21 -17.82 2.56
CA MET A 48 -4.97 -17.13 1.30
C MET A 48 -3.51 -17.28 0.86
N ASN A 49 -3.29 -17.73 -0.37
CA ASN A 49 -1.95 -17.86 -0.93
C ASN A 49 -1.25 -16.49 -1.01
N ILE A 50 0.05 -16.46 -0.71
CA ILE A 50 0.88 -15.24 -0.74
C ILE A 50 0.81 -14.47 -2.07
N ARG A 51 0.63 -15.15 -3.21
CA ARG A 51 0.52 -14.49 -4.53
C ARG A 51 -0.66 -13.51 -4.59
N TRP A 52 -1.74 -13.80 -3.85
CA TRP A 52 -2.94 -12.98 -3.85
C TRP A 52 -2.79 -11.73 -3.01
N TYR A 53 -1.92 -11.74 -1.99
CA TYR A 53 -1.55 -10.51 -1.31
C TYR A 53 -0.88 -9.55 -2.30
N PHE A 54 0.11 -10.04 -3.05
CA PHE A 54 0.79 -9.23 -4.06
C PHE A 54 -0.14 -8.75 -5.17
N ASP A 55 -1.01 -9.62 -5.71
CA ASP A 55 -2.01 -9.24 -6.72
C ASP A 55 -2.94 -8.12 -6.21
N MET A 56 -3.42 -8.23 -4.98
CA MET A 56 -4.25 -7.19 -4.37
C MET A 56 -3.49 -5.89 -4.12
N PHE A 57 -2.24 -5.95 -3.66
CA PHE A 57 -1.37 -4.77 -3.57
C PHE A 57 -1.13 -4.13 -4.94
N ALA A 58 -0.88 -4.91 -5.98
CA ALA A 58 -0.71 -4.40 -7.33
C ALA A 58 -1.99 -3.74 -7.87
N LYS A 59 -3.17 -4.32 -7.61
CA LYS A 59 -4.48 -3.73 -7.96
C LYS A 59 -4.75 -2.45 -7.18
N SER A 60 -4.41 -2.42 -5.89
CA SER A 60 -4.50 -1.22 -5.05
C SER A 60 -3.60 -0.11 -5.61
N GLY A 61 -2.33 -0.42 -5.88
CA GLY A 61 -1.37 0.50 -6.48
C GLY A 61 -1.85 1.03 -7.83
N ARG A 62 -2.40 0.17 -8.69
CA ARG A 62 -3.02 0.57 -9.97
C ARG A 62 -4.12 1.61 -9.75
N LYS A 63 -5.02 1.41 -8.79
CA LYS A 63 -6.09 2.37 -8.48
C LYS A 63 -5.54 3.66 -7.87
N PHE A 64 -4.55 3.58 -6.99
CA PHE A 64 -3.82 4.73 -6.45
C PHE A 64 -3.21 5.58 -7.57
N PHE A 65 -2.43 4.99 -8.46
CA PHE A 65 -1.85 5.71 -9.60
C PHE A 65 -2.94 6.30 -10.52
N THR A 66 -4.03 5.56 -10.76
CA THR A 66 -5.15 6.06 -11.58
C THR A 66 -5.80 7.29 -10.95
N SER A 67 -5.98 7.35 -9.63
CA SER A 67 -6.56 8.54 -8.98
C SER A 67 -5.68 9.79 -9.10
N HIS A 68 -4.39 9.62 -9.40
CA HIS A 68 -3.42 10.69 -9.59
C HIS A 68 -3.17 11.02 -11.07
N GLY A 69 -4.03 10.56 -11.97
CA GLY A 69 -3.94 10.89 -13.40
C GLY A 69 -3.04 9.96 -14.22
N LEU A 70 -2.38 8.98 -13.59
CA LEU A 70 -1.69 7.91 -14.31
C LEU A 70 -2.68 6.80 -14.69
N GLY A 71 -3.83 7.10 -15.28
CA GLY A 71 -4.87 6.11 -15.61
C GLY A 71 -4.63 5.36 -16.93
N GLU A 72 -5.60 4.53 -17.34
CA GLU A 72 -5.56 3.86 -18.65
C GLU A 72 -5.43 4.85 -19.81
N ASP A 73 -6.15 5.98 -19.73
CA ASP A 73 -6.11 7.05 -20.73
C ASP A 73 -4.70 7.63 -20.88
N TYR A 74 -3.95 7.76 -19.78
CA TYR A 74 -2.58 8.25 -19.80
C TYR A 74 -1.63 7.26 -20.49
N PHE A 75 -1.85 5.96 -20.30
CA PHE A 75 -1.00 4.91 -20.86
C PHE A 75 -1.41 4.45 -22.26
N ARG A 76 -2.58 4.88 -22.75
CA ARG A 76 -3.18 4.41 -24.01
C ARG A 76 -2.25 4.53 -25.21
N ASP A 77 -1.51 5.63 -25.29
CA ASP A 77 -0.59 5.89 -26.41
C ASP A 77 0.73 5.11 -26.31
N GLY A 78 0.95 4.39 -25.20
CA GLY A 78 2.12 3.53 -24.99
C GLY A 78 3.46 4.26 -24.86
N ASN A 79 3.45 5.58 -24.73
CA ASN A 79 4.66 6.40 -24.66
C ASN A 79 5.31 6.38 -23.27
N PHE A 80 4.49 6.39 -22.23
CA PHE A 80 4.92 6.47 -20.84
C PHE A 80 4.36 5.31 -20.03
N GLY A 81 4.96 5.04 -18.88
CA GLY A 81 4.68 3.90 -18.03
C GLY A 81 5.21 4.10 -16.62
N VAL A 82 5.06 3.06 -15.80
CA VAL A 82 5.72 2.98 -14.49
C VAL A 82 6.44 1.64 -14.36
N PHE A 83 7.60 1.65 -13.69
CA PHE A 83 8.33 0.43 -13.33
C PHE A 83 8.54 0.36 -11.82
N THR A 84 8.28 -0.81 -11.25
CA THR A 84 8.66 -1.11 -9.87
C THR A 84 10.17 -1.32 -9.78
N LEU A 85 10.84 -0.49 -8.99
CA LEU A 85 12.28 -0.60 -8.76
C LEU A 85 12.58 -1.50 -7.55
N LYS A 86 11.81 -1.32 -6.48
CA LYS A 86 11.91 -2.08 -5.24
C LYS A 86 10.53 -2.31 -4.66
N GLN A 87 10.35 -3.43 -3.99
CA GLN A 87 9.18 -3.69 -3.15
C GLN A 87 9.59 -4.51 -1.92
N TYR A 88 8.86 -4.35 -0.84
CA TYR A 88 9.04 -5.07 0.41
C TYR A 88 7.66 -5.44 0.96
N ILE A 89 7.46 -6.70 1.33
CA ILE A 89 6.19 -7.20 1.88
C ILE A 89 6.48 -7.81 3.24
N GLN A 90 5.69 -7.39 4.23
CA GLN A 90 5.69 -8.00 5.57
C GLN A 90 4.32 -8.60 5.84
N TYR A 91 4.30 -9.83 6.35
CA TYR A 91 3.09 -10.56 6.70
C TYR A 91 2.98 -10.65 8.21
N PHE A 92 1.86 -10.19 8.77
CA PHE A 92 1.59 -10.17 10.21
C PHE A 92 0.55 -11.21 10.61
N ALA A 93 -0.43 -11.48 9.74
CA ALA A 93 -1.54 -12.36 10.05
C ALA A 93 -2.14 -13.01 8.80
N GLU A 94 -2.52 -14.28 8.92
CA GLU A 94 -3.26 -15.00 7.88
C GLU A 94 -4.63 -14.37 7.59
N VAL A 95 -4.97 -14.31 6.31
CA VAL A 95 -6.33 -14.03 5.81
C VAL A 95 -6.91 -15.32 5.24
N ARG A 96 -8.19 -15.59 5.49
CA ARG A 96 -8.90 -16.80 5.06
C ARG A 96 -10.06 -16.47 4.13
N VAL A 97 -10.50 -17.47 3.37
CA VAL A 97 -11.69 -17.37 2.51
C VAL A 97 -12.90 -16.90 3.31
N GLY A 98 -13.70 -16.03 2.70
CA GLY A 98 -14.87 -15.39 3.31
C GLY A 98 -14.56 -14.20 4.20
N GLN A 99 -13.29 -13.95 4.56
CA GLN A 99 -12.90 -12.72 5.25
C GLN A 99 -12.77 -11.57 4.25
N THR A 100 -12.99 -10.37 4.75
CA THR A 100 -12.92 -9.13 3.97
C THR A 100 -11.70 -8.32 4.38
N VAL A 101 -10.97 -7.84 3.38
CA VAL A 101 -9.80 -6.98 3.56
C VAL A 101 -9.97 -5.64 2.84
N ALA A 102 -9.42 -4.59 3.43
CA ALA A 102 -9.24 -3.27 2.83
C ALA A 102 -7.74 -2.96 2.69
N ILE A 103 -7.35 -2.32 1.58
CA ILE A 103 -5.99 -1.82 1.38
C ILE A 103 -6.00 -0.31 1.42
N HIS A 104 -5.36 0.22 2.46
CA HIS A 104 -5.14 1.64 2.69
C HIS A 104 -3.77 2.04 2.15
N THR A 105 -3.63 3.25 1.61
CA THR A 105 -2.38 3.72 1.00
C THR A 105 -1.90 5.00 1.65
N ARG A 106 -0.59 5.09 1.92
CA ARG A 106 0.09 6.33 2.30
C ARG A 106 1.24 6.60 1.32
N LEU A 107 1.33 7.81 0.80
CA LEU A 107 2.48 8.28 0.05
C LEU A 107 3.57 8.72 1.05
N ILE A 108 4.79 8.23 0.84
CA ILE A 108 5.95 8.54 1.70
C ILE A 108 6.75 9.70 1.09
N GLY A 109 6.80 9.77 -0.23
CA GLY A 109 7.43 10.88 -0.93
C GLY A 109 7.55 10.64 -2.42
N ARG A 110 8.06 11.64 -3.12
CA ARG A 110 8.34 11.56 -4.55
C ARG A 110 9.59 12.36 -4.96
N SER A 111 10.13 12.02 -6.12
CA SER A 111 11.05 12.90 -6.87
C SER A 111 10.35 13.45 -8.11
N ASP A 112 11.11 14.06 -9.01
CA ASP A 112 10.70 14.37 -10.40
C ASP A 112 10.16 13.18 -11.20
N LYS A 113 10.57 11.95 -10.85
CA LYS A 113 10.29 10.73 -11.61
C LYS A 113 10.02 9.49 -10.76
N ARG A 114 10.10 9.58 -9.43
CA ARG A 114 9.94 8.43 -8.53
C ARG A 114 8.85 8.68 -7.50
N PHE A 115 8.27 7.59 -7.01
CA PHE A 115 7.27 7.54 -5.95
C PHE A 115 7.69 6.50 -4.93
N HIS A 116 7.57 6.84 -3.65
CA HIS A 116 7.73 5.91 -2.54
C HIS A 116 6.42 5.89 -1.77
N PHE A 117 5.76 4.74 -1.66
CA PHE A 117 4.49 4.62 -0.95
C PHE A 117 4.40 3.29 -0.18
N MET A 118 3.46 3.25 0.75
CA MET A 118 3.10 2.05 1.49
C MET A 118 1.61 1.71 1.32
N HIS A 119 1.32 0.43 1.37
CA HIS A 119 -0.01 -0.15 1.48
C HIS A 119 -0.12 -0.92 2.80
N PHE A 120 -1.28 -0.80 3.43
CA PHE A 120 -1.65 -1.51 4.66
C PHE A 120 -2.89 -2.35 4.37
N MET A 121 -2.76 -3.67 4.44
CA MET A 121 -3.88 -4.59 4.28
C MET A 121 -4.50 -4.88 5.63
N ILE A 122 -5.65 -4.28 5.90
CA ILE A 122 -6.44 -4.49 7.11
C ILE A 122 -7.46 -5.59 6.84
N ASN A 123 -7.50 -6.61 7.69
CA ASN A 123 -8.55 -7.62 7.69
C ASN A 123 -9.71 -7.13 8.56
N GLU A 124 -10.69 -6.47 7.95
CA GLU A 124 -11.83 -5.88 8.62
C GLU A 124 -12.70 -6.93 9.34
N THR A 125 -12.76 -8.16 8.83
CA THR A 125 -13.51 -9.26 9.49
C THR A 125 -12.86 -9.69 10.81
N LYS A 126 -11.56 -9.47 10.96
CA LYS A 126 -10.79 -9.84 12.17
C LYS A 126 -10.24 -8.64 12.91
N THR A 127 -10.55 -7.42 12.46
CA THR A 127 -10.06 -6.15 12.99
C THR A 127 -8.56 -6.21 13.30
N ARG A 128 -7.75 -6.54 12.29
CA ARG A 128 -6.28 -6.65 12.45
C ARG A 128 -5.53 -6.37 11.17
N LEU A 129 -4.29 -5.89 11.29
CA LEU A 129 -3.38 -5.75 10.16
C LEU A 129 -2.92 -7.13 9.70
N ALA A 130 -3.09 -7.43 8.41
CA ALA A 130 -2.68 -8.70 7.81
C ALA A 130 -1.29 -8.61 7.17
N ALA A 131 -1.02 -7.54 6.42
CA ALA A 131 0.24 -7.36 5.72
C ALA A 131 0.50 -5.88 5.38
N THR A 132 1.77 -5.54 5.18
CA THR A 132 2.18 -4.27 4.56
C THR A 132 2.93 -4.52 3.25
N PHE A 133 2.86 -3.54 2.35
CA PHE A 133 3.62 -3.52 1.11
C PHE A 133 4.21 -2.12 0.92
N GLU A 134 5.53 -2.02 0.85
CA GLU A 134 6.25 -0.79 0.54
C GLU A 134 6.80 -0.90 -0.89
N ALA A 135 6.72 0.17 -1.67
CA ALA A 135 7.28 0.18 -3.01
C ALA A 135 7.95 1.51 -3.37
N LEU A 136 9.02 1.37 -4.16
CA LEU A 136 9.66 2.45 -4.88
C LEU A 136 9.41 2.25 -6.38
N ILE A 137 8.67 3.17 -6.99
CA ILE A 137 8.24 3.12 -8.40
C ILE A 137 8.88 4.29 -9.15
N THR A 138 9.20 4.10 -10.43
CA THR A 138 9.61 5.19 -11.32
C THR A 138 8.60 5.38 -12.45
N HIS A 139 8.30 6.63 -12.77
CA HIS A 139 7.75 7.02 -14.06
C HIS A 139 8.81 6.79 -15.15
N ALA A 140 8.39 6.27 -16.30
CA ALA A 140 9.29 5.80 -17.35
C ALA A 140 8.78 6.17 -18.74
N ASP A 141 9.72 6.52 -19.62
CA ASP A 141 9.50 6.54 -21.06
C ASP A 141 9.65 5.10 -21.60
N LEU A 142 8.61 4.58 -22.22
CA LEU A 142 8.56 3.20 -22.70
C LEU A 142 9.28 3.01 -24.04
N LYS A 143 9.47 4.08 -24.82
CA LYS A 143 10.26 4.04 -26.05
C LYS A 143 11.75 3.97 -25.73
N MET A 144 12.20 4.80 -24.79
CA MET A 144 13.59 4.83 -24.32
C MET A 144 13.90 3.79 -23.24
N ARG A 145 12.87 3.16 -22.67
CA ARG A 145 12.93 2.19 -21.56
C ARG A 145 13.74 2.69 -20.36
N ARG A 146 13.55 3.95 -19.98
CA ARG A 146 14.26 4.58 -18.85
C ARG A 146 13.36 5.52 -18.06
N ALA A 147 13.81 5.87 -16.85
CA ALA A 147 13.10 6.83 -16.02
C ALA A 147 12.94 8.18 -16.73
N ALA A 148 11.77 8.80 -16.59
CA ALA A 148 11.43 10.08 -17.22
C ALA A 148 10.68 10.99 -16.23
N THR A 149 10.86 12.30 -16.35
CA THR A 149 10.13 13.28 -15.54
C THR A 149 8.63 13.12 -15.72
N MET A 150 7.88 13.21 -14.62
CA MET A 150 6.43 13.23 -14.67
C MET A 150 5.91 14.53 -15.29
N PRO A 151 4.77 14.50 -15.99
CA PRO A 151 4.04 15.71 -16.32
C PRO A 151 3.62 16.49 -15.07
N THR A 152 3.71 17.83 -15.12
CA THR A 152 3.41 18.71 -13.98
C THR A 152 2.04 18.46 -13.37
N HIS A 153 0.99 18.35 -14.18
CA HIS A 153 -0.37 18.09 -13.70
C HIS A 153 -0.57 16.75 -12.96
N ILE A 154 0.35 15.78 -13.14
CA ILE A 154 0.39 14.52 -12.38
C ILE A 154 1.20 14.74 -11.10
N ALA A 155 2.37 15.37 -11.21
CA ALA A 155 3.20 15.71 -10.06
C ALA A 155 2.43 16.52 -9.01
N ASP A 156 1.65 17.53 -9.43
CA ASP A 156 0.85 18.39 -8.57
C ASP A 156 -0.19 17.59 -7.75
N ARG A 157 -0.76 16.52 -8.33
CA ARG A 157 -1.71 15.64 -7.63
C ARG A 157 -1.01 14.83 -6.53
N PHE A 158 0.20 14.36 -6.80
CA PHE A 158 0.99 13.66 -5.78
C PHE A 158 1.51 14.63 -4.70
N ASP A 159 1.82 15.88 -5.05
CA ASP A 159 2.18 16.91 -4.07
C ASP A 159 1.05 17.22 -3.11
N ALA A 160 -0.19 17.31 -3.62
CA ALA A 160 -1.37 17.49 -2.77
C ALA A 160 -1.52 16.33 -1.76
N THR A 161 -1.45 15.09 -2.24
CA THR A 161 -1.51 13.91 -1.35
C THR A 161 -0.35 13.85 -0.37
N LEU A 162 0.87 14.21 -0.79
CA LEU A 162 2.04 14.23 0.09
C LEU A 162 1.87 15.27 1.20
N ALA A 163 1.35 16.46 0.87
CA ALA A 163 1.08 17.50 1.86
C ALA A 163 0.03 17.06 2.90
N ASP A 164 -0.95 16.24 2.52
CA ASP A 164 -1.91 15.65 3.46
C ASP A 164 -1.23 14.56 4.33
N ASP A 165 -0.43 13.67 3.72
CA ASP A 165 0.24 12.56 4.42
C ASP A 165 1.38 13.02 5.35
N GLU A 166 1.99 14.18 5.08
CA GLU A 166 2.99 14.84 5.94
C GLU A 166 2.37 15.46 7.21
N GLN A 167 1.06 15.69 7.23
CA GLN A 167 0.34 16.21 8.41
C GLN A 167 -0.05 15.11 9.41
N LEU A 168 0.12 13.83 9.05
CA LEU A 168 -0.16 12.71 9.95
C LEU A 168 0.83 12.69 11.12
N ASP A 169 0.32 12.49 12.33
CA ASP A 169 1.07 12.54 13.59
C ASP A 169 1.84 11.24 13.92
N TRP A 170 1.98 10.36 12.94
CA TRP A 170 2.66 9.07 13.08
C TRP A 170 3.62 8.80 11.91
N GLU A 171 4.71 8.11 12.22
CA GLU A 171 5.76 7.79 11.26
C GLU A 171 5.45 6.50 10.49
N ALA A 172 5.60 6.54 9.17
CA ALA A 172 5.39 5.36 8.35
C ALA A 172 6.46 4.29 8.64
N PRO A 173 6.08 3.01 8.80
CA PRO A 173 6.96 1.92 9.19
C PRO A 173 7.72 1.36 7.99
N VAL A 174 8.49 2.21 7.31
CA VAL A 174 9.30 1.83 6.13
C VAL A 174 10.41 0.84 6.52
N CYS A 175 10.79 -0.03 5.59
CA CYS A 175 11.82 -1.06 5.80
C CYS A 175 13.24 -0.50 5.94
N GLY A 176 13.46 0.77 5.60
CA GLY A 176 14.76 1.46 5.64
C GLY A 176 15.71 1.14 4.47
N ALA A 177 15.37 0.18 3.59
CA ALA A 177 16.18 -0.20 2.42
C ALA A 177 15.82 0.57 1.12
N MET A 178 14.77 1.38 1.17
CA MET A 178 14.31 2.21 0.05
C MET A 178 14.55 3.69 0.37
N ARG A 179 15.05 4.42 -0.63
CA ARG A 179 15.27 5.87 -0.61
C ARG A 179 14.96 6.40 -2.01
N LEU A 180 14.36 7.57 -2.09
CA LEU A 180 14.01 8.25 -3.35
C LEU A 180 15.26 8.58 -4.19
#